data_AF-A0A4R1RCE0-F1
#
_entry.id   AF-A0A4R1RCE0-F1
#
_cell.length_a   1.000
_cell.length_b   1.000
_cell.length_c   1.000
_cell.angle_alpha   90.00
_cell.angle_beta   90.00
_cell.angle_gamma   90.00
#
_symmetry.space_group_name_H-M   'P 1'
#
loop_
_entity.id
_entity.type
_entity.pdbx_description
1 polymer ?
#
loop_
_entity_poly.entity_id
_entity_poly.type
_entity_poly.pdbx_seq_one_letter_code
_entity_poly.pdbx_strand_id
1 'polypeptide(L)'
;MKKLNYLLISIFSLGLATGCSSDDPAIIDSGEGESGTTITKAGLITTNETWTADNIYVLSGKVVVNEGVTLTINPGTIIKGKEGQGSLASALVVDQGGILLAQGTADMPIIFTSELDNIAVGEKKGSNLTTANVGLWGGLIVLGKAPISVSGDLETKQIEGIPATDSFGQYGGTVSDDYSGKLEYISIRHGGITIGADNEINGLTLGGVGSQTLVNQIEIVANQDDAIEIFGGSVNVSNIITYAQGDDAIDLDEAWSGTLDNALVIMGADSDSAFELDGPAGSAATEAGYTINNVTLKGAGTASKYADLRDGLIANMNNILAYGFGADSVVKVNGADSVAELAADRITFSKWEIVLPSGVVLSSVITGANAGDETKFTNNATAITAASAATVGANTSGFSWTFAKSANAF
;
A
#
# COMPACT_ATOMS: atom_id res chain seq x y z
N MET A 1 -57.52 -43.89 -48.38
CA MET A 1 -57.71 -43.82 -49.85
C MET A 1 -56.43 -43.27 -50.47
N LYS A 2 -55.85 -44.04 -51.43
CA LYS A 2 -54.76 -43.74 -52.40
C LYS A 2 -53.44 -43.19 -51.79
N LYS A 3 -52.35 -43.93 -51.54
CA LYS A 3 -51.49 -44.80 -52.40
C LYS A 3 -51.13 -44.19 -53.76
N LEU A 4 -49.85 -43.82 -53.95
CA LEU A 4 -49.08 -44.20 -55.15
C LEU A 4 -47.56 -44.13 -54.92
N ASN A 5 -46.85 -45.11 -55.47
CA ASN A 5 -45.44 -45.44 -55.33
C ASN A 5 -44.64 -45.11 -56.62
N TYR A 6 -43.31 -45.16 -56.46
CA TYR A 6 -42.22 -45.50 -57.40
C TYR A 6 -41.66 -44.40 -58.32
N LEU A 7 -40.35 -44.14 -58.20
CA LEU A 7 -39.37 -44.66 -59.17
C LEU A 7 -37.94 -44.68 -58.60
N LEU A 8 -37.30 -45.86 -58.68
CA LEU A 8 -35.86 -46.09 -58.52
C LEU A 8 -35.11 -45.56 -59.75
N ILE A 9 -33.94 -44.93 -59.54
CA ILE A 9 -32.81 -45.05 -60.48
C ILE A 9 -31.54 -45.30 -59.65
N SER A 10 -31.05 -46.53 -59.78
CA SER A 10 -29.75 -47.01 -59.36
C SER A 10 -28.72 -46.73 -60.46
N ILE A 11 -27.61 -46.06 -60.13
CA ILE A 11 -26.38 -46.12 -60.93
C ILE A 11 -25.30 -46.73 -60.04
N PHE A 12 -24.80 -47.88 -60.50
CA PHE A 12 -23.71 -48.64 -59.94
C PHE A 12 -22.54 -48.53 -60.92
N SER A 13 -21.38 -48.06 -60.46
CA SER A 13 -20.12 -48.26 -61.18
C SER A 13 -18.95 -48.27 -60.20
N LEU A 14 -18.32 -49.46 -60.15
CA LEU A 14 -16.96 -49.84 -59.72
C LEU A 14 -15.99 -48.64 -59.56
N GLY A 15 -15.16 -48.52 -58.53
CA GLY A 15 -14.46 -49.54 -57.75
C GLY A 15 -12.96 -49.46 -58.05
N LEU A 16 -12.18 -48.84 -57.15
CA LEU A 16 -10.75 -49.10 -56.99
C LEU A 16 -10.43 -48.95 -55.50
N ALA A 17 -10.11 -50.07 -54.86
CA ALA A 17 -9.47 -50.11 -53.55
C ALA A 17 -7.96 -50.27 -53.77
N THR A 18 -7.17 -49.41 -53.13
CA THR A 18 -5.78 -49.68 -52.78
C THR A 18 -5.58 -49.23 -51.34
N GLY A 19 -5.38 -50.20 -50.46
CA GLY A 19 -4.93 -49.97 -49.08
C GLY A 19 -3.41 -50.00 -48.99
N CYS A 20 -2.89 -49.25 -48.01
CA CYS A 20 -1.69 -49.44 -47.18
C CYS A 20 -1.46 -48.07 -46.51
N SER A 21 -1.76 -47.89 -45.23
CA SER A 21 -0.87 -48.20 -44.10
C SER A 21 0.48 -47.51 -44.22
N SER A 22 0.60 -46.38 -43.53
CA SER A 22 1.82 -45.96 -42.84
C SER A 22 1.43 -44.85 -41.88
N ASP A 23 1.60 -45.15 -40.60
CA ASP A 23 1.61 -44.20 -39.51
C ASP A 23 2.51 -43.01 -39.86
N ASP A 24 1.94 -41.81 -39.86
CA ASP A 24 2.70 -40.60 -39.56
C ASP A 24 1.83 -39.74 -38.64
N PRO A 25 2.44 -39.15 -37.61
CA PRO A 25 1.75 -38.68 -36.42
C PRO A 25 0.84 -37.51 -36.78
N ALA A 26 -0.26 -37.39 -36.03
CA ALA A 26 -0.95 -36.13 -35.93
C ALA A 26 0.10 -35.05 -35.65
N ILE A 27 0.14 -34.02 -36.50
CA ILE A 27 0.74 -32.76 -36.12
C ILE A 27 -0.05 -32.32 -34.89
N ILE A 28 0.53 -32.58 -33.72
CA ILE A 28 0.17 -31.90 -32.49
C ILE A 28 0.49 -30.46 -32.82
N ASP A 29 -0.56 -29.70 -33.11
CA ASP A 29 -0.56 -28.28 -32.86
C ASP A 29 -0.17 -28.14 -31.39
N SER A 30 1.12 -27.90 -31.17
CA SER A 30 1.67 -27.61 -29.86
C SER A 30 1.10 -26.24 -29.53
N GLY A 31 -0.07 -26.27 -28.89
CA GLY A 31 -0.82 -25.10 -28.49
C GLY A 31 0.16 -24.04 -27.99
N GLU A 32 0.12 -22.89 -28.64
CA GLU A 32 0.57 -21.66 -28.00
C GLU A 32 -0.11 -21.64 -26.62
N GLY A 33 0.69 -21.76 -25.56
CA GLY A 33 0.18 -21.95 -24.22
C GLY A 33 -0.73 -20.81 -23.84
N GLU A 34 -2.01 -21.11 -23.58
CA GLU A 34 -2.83 -20.23 -22.75
C GLU A 34 -2.21 -20.21 -21.35
N SER A 35 -1.33 -19.23 -21.11
CA SER A 35 -0.90 -18.82 -19.78
C SER A 35 -1.94 -17.84 -19.23
N GLY A 36 -2.34 -18.01 -17.96
CA GLY A 36 -3.17 -17.05 -17.22
C GLY A 36 -4.61 -17.46 -16.93
N THR A 37 -4.84 -18.48 -16.09
CA THR A 37 -6.20 -18.70 -15.55
C THR A 37 -6.53 -17.58 -14.56
N THR A 38 -7.74 -17.02 -14.68
CA THR A 38 -8.27 -16.08 -13.67
C THR A 38 -8.95 -16.87 -12.55
N ILE A 39 -8.45 -16.73 -11.31
CA ILE A 39 -8.97 -17.43 -10.13
C ILE A 39 -9.65 -16.43 -9.20
N THR A 40 -10.96 -16.54 -9.03
CA THR A 40 -11.69 -15.70 -8.07
C THR A 40 -11.54 -16.25 -6.64
N LYS A 41 -11.23 -15.37 -5.69
CA LYS A 41 -11.15 -15.63 -4.25
C LYS A 41 -12.19 -14.80 -3.52
N ALA A 42 -12.86 -15.38 -2.53
CA ALA A 42 -13.90 -14.71 -1.75
C ALA A 42 -13.94 -15.31 -0.33
N GLY A 43 -14.30 -14.49 0.66
CA GLY A 43 -14.50 -14.93 2.04
C GLY A 43 -13.21 -15.41 2.73
N LEU A 44 -13.37 -16.31 3.71
CA LEU A 44 -12.26 -16.81 4.52
C LEU A 44 -11.41 -17.83 3.74
N ILE A 45 -10.10 -17.65 3.81
CA ILE A 45 -9.10 -18.67 3.50
C ILE A 45 -8.84 -19.45 4.80
N THR A 46 -9.31 -20.70 4.84
CA THR A 46 -9.31 -21.53 6.06
C THR A 46 -8.22 -22.59 6.08
N THR A 47 -7.45 -22.72 5.00
CA THR A 47 -6.32 -23.65 4.88
C THR A 47 -5.19 -22.97 4.14
N ASN A 48 -3.95 -23.33 4.47
CA ASN A 48 -2.77 -22.79 3.80
C ASN A 48 -2.89 -22.95 2.27
N GLU A 49 -2.56 -21.89 1.55
CA GLU A 49 -2.60 -21.89 0.10
C GLU A 49 -1.45 -21.09 -0.50
N THR A 50 -1.15 -21.38 -1.77
CA THR A 50 -0.10 -20.71 -2.53
C THR A 50 -0.69 -20.14 -3.81
N TRP A 51 -0.47 -18.84 -4.03
CA TRP A 51 -0.81 -18.13 -5.25
C TRP A 51 0.43 -18.02 -6.15
N THR A 52 0.27 -18.34 -7.44
CA THR A 52 1.39 -18.45 -8.39
C THR A 52 1.27 -17.46 -9.54
N ALA A 53 2.41 -17.05 -10.10
CA ALA A 53 2.48 -16.06 -11.18
C ALA A 53 1.85 -16.51 -12.51
N ASP A 54 1.60 -17.81 -12.70
CA ASP A 54 0.91 -18.34 -13.89
C ASP A 54 -0.58 -17.98 -13.92
N ASN A 55 -1.11 -17.39 -12.85
CA ASN A 55 -2.52 -17.04 -12.67
C ASN A 55 -2.67 -15.56 -12.29
N ILE A 56 -3.88 -15.05 -12.54
CA ILE A 56 -4.35 -13.79 -11.96
C ILE A 56 -5.39 -14.14 -10.89
N TYR A 57 -5.20 -13.64 -9.67
CA TYR A 57 -6.15 -13.84 -8.58
C TYR A 57 -7.07 -12.62 -8.48
N VAL A 58 -8.38 -12.83 -8.38
CA VAL A 58 -9.37 -11.75 -8.30
C VAL A 58 -10.09 -11.83 -6.96
N LEU A 59 -9.93 -10.80 -6.12
CA LEU A 59 -10.59 -10.67 -4.83
C LEU A 59 -12.02 -10.19 -5.04
N SER A 60 -13.00 -10.98 -4.61
CA SER A 60 -14.42 -10.65 -4.68
C SER A 60 -14.94 -10.38 -3.27
N GLY A 61 -15.02 -9.11 -2.90
CA GLY A 61 -15.27 -8.67 -1.54
C GLY A 61 -14.03 -8.82 -0.65
N LYS A 62 -14.22 -8.87 0.67
CA LYS A 62 -13.12 -9.11 1.62
C LYS A 62 -12.68 -10.58 1.52
N VAL A 63 -11.42 -10.80 1.17
CA VAL A 63 -10.75 -12.10 1.21
C VAL A 63 -9.87 -12.11 2.45
N VAL A 64 -10.10 -13.05 3.36
CA VAL A 64 -9.51 -12.99 4.71
C VAL A 64 -8.60 -14.20 4.94
N VAL A 65 -7.33 -13.96 5.22
CA VAL A 65 -6.41 -15.00 5.71
C VAL A 65 -6.68 -15.18 7.20
N ASN A 66 -7.29 -16.31 7.55
CA ASN A 66 -7.78 -16.56 8.90
C ASN A 66 -6.65 -16.88 9.90
N GLU A 67 -6.94 -16.84 11.20
CA GLU A 67 -6.01 -17.26 12.25
C GLU A 67 -5.46 -18.67 11.98
N GLY A 68 -4.13 -18.83 12.14
CA GLY A 68 -3.44 -20.10 11.95
C GLY A 68 -3.24 -20.51 10.48
N VAL A 69 -3.66 -19.66 9.54
CA VAL A 69 -3.52 -19.90 8.10
C VAL A 69 -2.37 -19.06 7.53
N THR A 70 -1.60 -19.67 6.63
CA THR A 70 -0.58 -18.98 5.84
C THR A 70 -1.01 -18.88 4.39
N LEU A 71 -1.11 -17.65 3.87
CA LEU A 71 -1.19 -17.38 2.45
C LEU A 71 0.23 -17.09 1.93
N THR A 72 0.69 -17.88 0.97
CA THR A 72 1.95 -17.63 0.25
C THR A 72 1.64 -17.06 -1.13
N ILE A 73 2.23 -15.94 -1.49
CA ILE A 73 2.11 -15.33 -2.82
C ILE A 73 3.49 -15.32 -3.47
N ASN A 74 3.65 -16.07 -4.56
CA ASN A 74 4.93 -16.19 -5.25
C ASN A 74 5.27 -14.89 -6.02
N PRO A 75 6.57 -14.60 -6.25
CA PRO A 75 7.02 -13.47 -7.06
C PRO A 75 6.31 -13.39 -8.42
N GLY A 76 5.97 -12.17 -8.86
CA GLY A 76 5.33 -11.92 -10.16
C GLY A 76 3.83 -12.18 -10.19
N THR A 77 3.22 -12.60 -9.08
CA THR A 77 1.77 -12.82 -9.01
C THR A 77 1.01 -11.49 -9.11
N ILE A 78 -0.06 -11.49 -9.90
CA ILE A 78 -0.99 -10.37 -10.03
C ILE A 78 -2.27 -10.70 -9.27
N ILE A 79 -2.68 -9.76 -8.42
CA ILE A 79 -3.88 -9.81 -7.61
C ILE A 79 -4.73 -8.60 -7.98
N LYS A 80 -6.01 -8.81 -8.29
CA LYS A 80 -6.95 -7.78 -8.70
C LYS A 80 -8.10 -7.69 -7.71
N GLY A 81 -8.42 -6.50 -7.19
CA GLY A 81 -9.65 -6.25 -6.44
C GLY A 81 -10.82 -6.04 -7.38
N LYS A 82 -11.95 -6.74 -7.15
CA LYS A 82 -13.20 -6.40 -7.83
C LYS A 82 -13.73 -5.05 -7.39
N GLU A 83 -14.42 -4.38 -8.30
CA GLU A 83 -15.13 -3.15 -8.01
C GLU A 83 -16.09 -3.34 -6.83
N GLY A 84 -16.08 -2.37 -5.94
CA GLY A 84 -16.93 -2.27 -4.76
C GLY A 84 -16.69 -0.91 -4.12
N GLN A 85 -17.66 -0.41 -3.37
CA GLN A 85 -17.59 0.90 -2.73
C GLN A 85 -18.06 0.79 -1.28
N GLY A 86 -17.60 1.70 -0.42
CA GLY A 86 -17.89 1.62 1.00
C GLY A 86 -17.42 0.29 1.60
N SER A 87 -18.22 -0.27 2.52
CA SER A 87 -17.95 -1.57 3.15
C SER A 87 -17.89 -2.75 2.17
N LEU A 88 -18.45 -2.61 0.95
CA LEU A 88 -18.46 -3.65 -0.09
C LEU A 88 -17.19 -3.69 -0.93
N ALA A 89 -16.24 -2.78 -0.72
CA ALA A 89 -14.96 -2.77 -1.42
C ALA A 89 -14.20 -4.10 -1.26
N SER A 90 -13.60 -4.59 -2.34
CA SER A 90 -12.75 -5.78 -2.27
C SER A 90 -11.42 -5.45 -1.62
N ALA A 91 -10.93 -6.28 -0.70
CA ALA A 91 -9.62 -6.12 -0.07
C ALA A 91 -9.05 -7.47 0.34
N LEU A 92 -7.72 -7.56 0.46
CA LEU A 92 -7.08 -8.69 1.13
C LEU A 92 -6.86 -8.30 2.60
N VAL A 93 -7.40 -9.10 3.51
CA VAL A 93 -7.26 -8.91 4.96
C VAL A 93 -6.47 -10.08 5.52
N VAL A 94 -5.35 -9.80 6.16
CA VAL A 94 -4.61 -10.76 6.97
C VAL A 94 -5.05 -10.52 8.40
N ASP A 95 -5.96 -11.37 8.89
CA ASP A 95 -6.52 -11.22 10.23
C ASP A 95 -5.51 -11.66 11.30
N GLN A 96 -5.77 -11.32 12.56
CA GLN A 96 -4.87 -11.65 13.66
C GLN A 96 -4.48 -13.13 13.70
N GLY A 97 -3.17 -13.40 13.69
CA GLY A 97 -2.61 -14.75 13.68
C GLY A 97 -2.66 -15.46 12.33
N GLY A 98 -3.21 -14.82 11.29
CA GLY A 98 -2.94 -15.17 9.89
C GLY A 98 -1.53 -14.72 9.49
N ILE A 99 -0.97 -15.37 8.47
CA ILE A 99 0.39 -15.08 7.97
C ILE A 99 0.35 -14.82 6.47
N LEU A 100 0.94 -13.72 6.02
CA LEU A 100 1.16 -13.42 4.61
C LEU A 100 2.64 -13.52 4.24
N LEU A 101 2.97 -14.48 3.39
CA LEU A 101 4.31 -14.62 2.81
C LEU A 101 4.25 -14.14 1.35
N ALA A 102 4.44 -12.84 1.15
CA ALA A 102 4.41 -12.17 -0.15
C ALA A 102 5.76 -11.50 -0.41
N GLN A 103 6.70 -12.27 -0.93
CA GLN A 103 8.06 -11.80 -1.22
C GLN A 103 8.30 -11.87 -2.74
N GLY A 104 8.03 -10.75 -3.42
CA GLY A 104 8.41 -10.54 -4.80
C GLY A 104 9.91 -10.30 -4.95
N THR A 105 10.31 -9.86 -6.13
CA THR A 105 11.67 -9.37 -6.41
C THR A 105 11.59 -8.10 -7.25
N ALA A 106 12.71 -7.38 -7.41
CA ALA A 106 12.79 -6.24 -8.33
C ALA A 106 12.38 -6.63 -9.78
N ASP A 107 12.70 -7.86 -10.18
CA ASP A 107 12.38 -8.37 -11.51
C ASP A 107 10.97 -8.94 -11.62
N MET A 108 10.40 -9.44 -10.52
CA MET A 108 9.07 -10.04 -10.47
C MET A 108 8.35 -9.54 -9.21
N PRO A 109 7.96 -8.26 -9.16
CA PRO A 109 7.22 -7.73 -8.01
C PRO A 109 5.84 -8.39 -7.95
N ILE A 110 5.28 -8.48 -6.76
CA ILE A 110 3.87 -8.85 -6.58
C ILE A 110 3.04 -7.59 -6.81
N ILE A 111 2.00 -7.68 -7.63
CA ILE A 111 1.19 -6.51 -8.01
C ILE A 111 -0.24 -6.71 -7.51
N PHE A 112 -0.68 -5.83 -6.63
CA PHE A 112 -2.08 -5.63 -6.27
C PHE A 112 -2.64 -4.44 -7.06
N THR A 113 -3.76 -4.63 -7.75
CA THR A 113 -4.38 -3.59 -8.60
C THR A 113 -5.89 -3.81 -8.69
N SER A 114 -6.59 -3.04 -9.52
CA SER A 114 -8.02 -3.21 -9.80
C SER A 114 -8.28 -4.28 -10.88
N GLU A 115 -9.46 -4.90 -10.86
CA GLU A 115 -9.94 -5.74 -11.98
C GLU A 115 -10.06 -4.96 -13.31
N LEU A 116 -10.16 -3.62 -13.22
CA LEU A 116 -10.18 -2.73 -14.39
C LEU A 116 -8.80 -2.53 -15.03
N ASP A 117 -7.70 -2.88 -14.34
CA ASP A 117 -6.36 -2.82 -14.91
C ASP A 117 -6.19 -3.89 -15.98
N ASN A 118 -5.77 -3.50 -17.19
CA ASN A 118 -5.58 -4.43 -18.30
C ASN A 118 -4.24 -5.18 -18.26
N ILE A 119 -3.45 -5.05 -17.19
CA ILE A 119 -2.24 -5.84 -16.95
C ILE A 119 -2.50 -7.35 -17.06
N ALA A 120 -1.63 -8.04 -17.79
CA ALA A 120 -1.63 -9.48 -18.01
C ALA A 120 -0.48 -10.19 -17.27
N VAL A 121 -0.56 -11.53 -17.18
CA VAL A 121 0.50 -12.36 -16.58
C VAL A 121 1.87 -12.05 -17.17
N GLY A 122 2.87 -11.87 -16.31
CA GLY A 122 4.25 -11.55 -16.69
C GLY A 122 4.50 -10.06 -16.98
N GLU A 123 3.47 -9.23 -17.02
CA GLU A 123 3.62 -7.78 -17.17
C GLU A 123 3.83 -7.09 -15.81
N LYS A 124 4.51 -5.93 -15.84
CA LYS A 124 4.71 -5.08 -14.65
C LYS A 124 3.74 -3.90 -14.58
N LYS A 125 3.03 -3.60 -15.65
CA LYS A 125 2.04 -2.51 -15.74
C LYS A 125 1.05 -2.76 -16.87
N GLY A 126 -0.20 -2.35 -16.65
CA GLY A 126 -1.15 -2.14 -17.72
C GLY A 126 -0.89 -0.84 -18.47
N SER A 127 -1.79 -0.54 -19.40
CA SER A 127 -1.73 0.64 -20.29
C SER A 127 -2.93 1.57 -20.16
N ASN A 128 -3.98 1.17 -19.43
CA ASN A 128 -5.24 1.90 -19.36
C ASN A 128 -5.43 2.74 -18.10
N LEU A 129 -4.83 2.37 -16.97
CA LEU A 129 -4.93 3.12 -15.72
C LEU A 129 -3.75 4.07 -15.51
N THR A 130 -4.04 5.19 -14.86
CA THR A 130 -3.08 6.25 -14.54
C THR A 130 -3.26 6.69 -13.08
N THR A 131 -2.46 7.65 -12.62
CA THR A 131 -2.61 8.23 -11.27
C THR A 131 -3.93 8.98 -11.06
N ALA A 132 -4.70 9.25 -12.11
CA ALA A 132 -6.05 9.81 -11.99
C ALA A 132 -7.11 8.74 -11.64
N ASN A 133 -6.76 7.46 -11.65
CA ASN A 133 -7.68 6.36 -11.35
C ASN A 133 -7.41 5.86 -9.93
N VAL A 134 -8.20 6.34 -8.99
CA VAL A 134 -8.09 6.00 -7.56
C VAL A 134 -9.38 5.32 -7.10
N GLY A 135 -9.32 4.61 -5.98
CA GLY A 135 -10.48 4.01 -5.32
C GLY A 135 -11.29 3.01 -6.12
N LEU A 136 -10.58 2.17 -6.85
CA LEU A 136 -11.17 1.10 -7.65
C LEU A 136 -11.30 -0.22 -6.87
N TRP A 137 -10.66 -0.33 -5.71
CA TRP A 137 -10.78 -1.42 -4.74
C TRP A 137 -10.24 -0.95 -3.38
N GLY A 138 -10.40 -1.74 -2.32
CA GLY A 138 -10.02 -1.38 -0.95
C GLY A 138 -8.50 -1.26 -0.77
N GLY A 139 -7.80 -2.39 -0.65
CA GLY A 139 -6.37 -2.37 -0.36
C GLY A 139 -5.88 -3.65 0.31
N LEU A 140 -4.70 -3.57 0.92
CA LEU A 140 -4.11 -4.63 1.73
C LEU A 140 -4.14 -4.24 3.21
N ILE A 141 -4.81 -5.05 4.02
CA ILE A 141 -4.91 -4.86 5.47
C ILE A 141 -4.17 -6.00 6.16
N VAL A 142 -3.24 -5.69 7.08
CA VAL A 142 -2.51 -6.68 7.89
C VAL A 142 -2.68 -6.35 9.36
N LEU A 143 -3.21 -7.30 10.13
CA LEU A 143 -3.57 -7.12 11.52
C LEU A 143 -2.75 -8.06 12.41
N GLY A 144 -2.04 -7.46 13.37
CA GLY A 144 -1.18 -8.17 14.30
C GLY A 144 -1.64 -8.05 15.75
N LYS A 145 -0.88 -8.70 16.62
CA LYS A 145 -1.15 -8.81 18.07
C LYS A 145 -0.26 -7.90 18.93
N ALA A 146 0.46 -6.94 18.32
CA ALA A 146 1.31 -6.00 19.03
C ALA A 146 0.52 -4.88 19.71
N PRO A 147 1.07 -4.23 20.76
CA PRO A 147 0.37 -3.18 21.50
C PRO A 147 -0.05 -1.99 20.64
N ILE A 148 -1.20 -1.41 20.98
CA ILE A 148 -1.78 -0.21 20.37
C ILE A 148 -2.18 0.78 21.48
N SER A 149 -2.42 2.04 21.12
CA SER A 149 -2.97 3.04 22.04
C SER A 149 -4.25 3.65 21.50
N VAL A 150 -5.37 3.21 22.06
CA VAL A 150 -6.71 3.57 21.59
C VAL A 150 -7.56 4.13 22.72
N SER A 151 -8.56 4.93 22.35
CA SER A 151 -9.54 5.49 23.29
C SER A 151 -10.15 4.43 24.19
N GLY A 152 -10.22 4.73 25.49
CA GLY A 152 -10.72 3.81 26.51
C GLY A 152 -9.71 2.73 26.95
N ASP A 153 -8.45 2.82 26.52
CA ASP A 153 -7.37 1.90 26.88
C ASP A 153 -7.70 0.43 26.61
N LEU A 154 -8.37 0.19 25.47
CA LEU A 154 -8.72 -1.16 25.05
C LEU A 154 -7.45 -1.88 24.56
N GLU A 155 -7.34 -3.18 24.88
CA GLU A 155 -6.23 -4.01 24.40
C GLU A 155 -6.31 -4.26 22.89
N THR A 156 -7.53 -4.29 22.34
CA THR A 156 -7.80 -4.49 20.92
C THR A 156 -8.88 -3.54 20.43
N LYS A 157 -8.83 -3.17 19.14
CA LYS A 157 -9.82 -2.36 18.44
C LYS A 157 -10.18 -3.04 17.11
N GLN A 158 -11.37 -2.72 16.59
CA GLN A 158 -11.77 -3.11 15.25
C GLN A 158 -11.15 -2.13 14.26
N ILE A 159 -10.42 -2.64 13.26
CA ILE A 159 -9.81 -1.81 12.23
C ILE A 159 -10.89 -1.12 11.40
N GLU A 160 -10.55 0.08 10.94
CA GLU A 160 -11.41 0.87 10.06
C GLU A 160 -11.66 0.15 8.73
N GLY A 161 -12.79 0.47 8.12
CA GLY A 161 -13.30 -0.15 6.92
C GLY A 161 -13.76 -1.61 7.03
N ILE A 162 -13.62 -2.24 8.20
CA ILE A 162 -14.24 -3.53 8.53
C ILE A 162 -15.34 -3.34 9.58
N PRO A 163 -16.60 -3.71 9.29
CA PRO A 163 -17.69 -3.60 10.26
C PRO A 163 -17.39 -4.32 11.58
N ALA A 164 -17.66 -3.68 12.72
CA ALA A 164 -17.52 -4.27 14.05
C ALA A 164 -18.40 -5.53 14.32
N THR A 165 -19.30 -5.86 13.40
CA THR A 165 -20.10 -7.09 13.44
C THR A 165 -19.43 -8.28 12.75
N ASP A 166 -18.36 -8.04 11.99
CA ASP A 166 -17.62 -9.10 11.32
C ASP A 166 -16.74 -9.85 12.33
N SER A 167 -16.49 -11.14 12.06
CA SER A 167 -15.73 -12.01 12.96
C SER A 167 -14.21 -11.87 12.79
N PHE A 168 -13.77 -10.91 12.00
CA PHE A 168 -12.38 -10.62 11.64
C PHE A 168 -12.19 -9.10 11.66
N GLY A 169 -10.95 -8.63 11.58
CA GLY A 169 -10.65 -7.20 11.56
C GLY A 169 -10.27 -6.63 12.93
N GLN A 170 -10.12 -7.47 13.94
CA GLN A 170 -9.56 -7.04 15.23
C GLN A 170 -8.05 -6.91 15.12
N TYR A 171 -7.47 -5.89 15.74
CA TYR A 171 -6.02 -5.70 15.88
C TYR A 171 -5.65 -5.22 17.28
N GLY A 172 -4.36 -5.27 17.61
CA GLY A 172 -3.85 -4.93 18.94
C GLY A 172 -3.61 -6.14 19.83
N GLY A 173 -2.96 -5.93 20.98
CA GLY A 173 -2.67 -7.01 21.91
C GLY A 173 -1.44 -6.72 22.75
N THR A 174 -0.76 -7.79 23.17
CA THR A 174 0.39 -7.69 24.09
C THR A 174 1.68 -8.28 23.51
N VAL A 175 1.67 -8.72 22.26
CA VAL A 175 2.79 -9.45 21.63
C VAL A 175 3.56 -8.50 20.71
N SER A 176 4.46 -7.70 21.29
CA SER A 176 5.29 -6.74 20.52
C SER A 176 6.11 -7.39 19.41
N ASP A 177 6.49 -8.65 19.57
CA ASP A 177 7.25 -9.39 18.57
C ASP A 177 6.36 -10.31 17.70
N ASP A 178 5.07 -9.98 17.55
CA ASP A 178 4.16 -10.72 16.66
C ASP A 178 4.69 -10.82 15.22
N TYR A 179 4.38 -11.95 14.58
CA TYR A 179 4.83 -12.26 13.22
C TYR A 179 3.62 -12.44 12.29
N SER A 180 3.29 -11.39 11.55
CA SER A 180 2.20 -11.36 10.56
C SER A 180 2.70 -11.75 9.16
N GLY A 181 4.01 -11.94 8.98
CA GLY A 181 4.60 -12.49 7.75
C GLY A 181 5.77 -11.69 7.17
N LYS A 182 5.88 -11.73 5.84
CA LYS A 182 6.92 -11.04 5.05
C LYS A 182 6.32 -10.42 3.82
N LEU A 183 6.39 -9.10 3.74
CA LEU A 183 5.91 -8.28 2.65
C LEU A 183 7.13 -7.61 2.00
N GLU A 184 7.47 -8.03 0.78
CA GLU A 184 8.67 -7.54 0.09
C GLU A 184 8.47 -7.44 -1.43
N TYR A 185 8.87 -6.32 -2.03
CA TYR A 185 8.68 -6.02 -3.47
C TYR A 185 7.22 -6.15 -3.90
N ILE A 186 6.36 -5.38 -3.24
CA ILE A 186 4.93 -5.34 -3.49
C ILE A 186 4.54 -3.97 -4.04
N SER A 187 3.82 -3.94 -5.16
CA SER A 187 3.22 -2.73 -5.73
C SER A 187 1.70 -2.78 -5.54
N ILE A 188 1.14 -1.85 -4.77
CA ILE A 188 -0.29 -1.71 -4.49
C ILE A 188 -0.80 -0.49 -5.25
N ARG A 189 -1.79 -0.67 -6.12
CA ARG A 189 -2.18 0.37 -7.08
C ARG A 189 -3.68 0.58 -7.11
N HIS A 190 -4.11 1.82 -7.30
CA HIS A 190 -5.49 2.19 -7.60
C HIS A 190 -6.49 1.76 -6.50
N GLY A 191 -5.98 1.60 -5.28
CA GLY A 191 -6.76 1.22 -4.09
C GLY A 191 -7.36 2.43 -3.39
N GLY A 192 -7.69 2.26 -2.12
CA GLY A 192 -8.20 3.29 -1.23
C GLY A 192 -9.71 3.39 -1.33
N ILE A 193 -10.46 3.31 -0.23
CA ILE A 193 -11.91 3.55 -0.28
C ILE A 193 -12.32 4.37 0.91
N THR A 194 -12.83 5.57 0.63
CA THR A 194 -13.48 6.39 1.65
C THR A 194 -14.87 5.83 1.96
N ILE A 195 -15.14 5.44 3.21
CA ILE A 195 -16.43 4.84 3.62
C ILE A 195 -17.26 5.86 4.41
N GLY A 196 -16.62 6.64 5.27
CA GLY A 196 -17.22 7.65 6.12
C GLY A 196 -16.31 8.87 6.25
N ALA A 197 -16.50 9.64 7.31
CA ALA A 197 -15.43 10.49 7.83
C ALA A 197 -14.74 9.67 8.92
N ASP A 198 -13.41 9.64 8.91
CA ASP A 198 -12.57 8.88 9.85
C ASP A 198 -12.96 7.39 9.85
N ASN A 199 -13.25 6.86 8.65
CA ASN A 199 -13.47 5.43 8.42
C ASN A 199 -13.26 5.08 6.95
N GLU A 200 -12.11 4.49 6.66
CA GLU A 200 -11.67 4.22 5.29
C GLU A 200 -10.92 2.88 5.17
N ILE A 201 -10.52 2.54 3.95
CA ILE A 201 -9.54 1.46 3.68
C ILE A 201 -8.41 2.08 2.91
N ASN A 202 -7.17 1.92 3.40
CA ASN A 202 -5.98 2.52 2.81
C ASN A 202 -5.27 1.62 1.80
N GLY A 203 -4.22 2.12 1.16
CA GLY A 203 -3.43 1.33 0.23
C GLY A 203 -2.80 0.14 0.93
N LEU A 204 -2.00 0.44 1.96
CA LEU A 204 -1.51 -0.53 2.93
C LEU A 204 -1.91 -0.10 4.35
N THR A 205 -2.73 -0.89 5.01
CA THR A 205 -3.07 -0.71 6.44
C THR A 205 -2.30 -1.72 7.28
N LEU A 206 -1.57 -1.25 8.30
CA LEU A 206 -0.88 -2.08 9.28
C LEU A 206 -1.44 -1.80 10.68
N GLY A 207 -2.32 -2.66 11.19
CA GLY A 207 -2.89 -2.53 12.54
C GLY A 207 -2.18 -3.44 13.54
N GLY A 208 -1.53 -2.88 14.57
CA GLY A 208 -0.93 -3.66 15.67
C GLY A 208 0.11 -4.69 15.20
N VAL A 209 0.84 -4.42 14.12
CA VAL A 209 1.79 -5.38 13.54
C VAL A 209 3.09 -5.41 14.36
N GLY A 210 3.57 -6.62 14.65
CA GLY A 210 4.74 -6.85 15.51
C GLY A 210 6.09 -6.74 14.81
N SER A 211 7.12 -6.52 15.61
CA SER A 211 8.51 -6.26 15.19
C SER A 211 9.22 -7.44 14.50
N GLN A 212 8.67 -8.66 14.54
CA GLN A 212 9.21 -9.79 13.76
C GLN A 212 8.70 -9.82 12.31
N THR A 213 7.67 -9.03 11.99
CA THR A 213 7.14 -8.92 10.62
C THR A 213 8.10 -8.11 9.75
N LEU A 214 8.39 -8.62 8.54
CA LEU A 214 9.19 -7.88 7.55
C LEU A 214 8.26 -7.09 6.64
N VAL A 215 8.45 -5.77 6.59
CA VAL A 215 7.80 -4.88 5.62
C VAL A 215 8.90 -4.05 4.94
N ASN A 216 9.18 -4.38 3.68
CA ASN A 216 10.29 -3.80 2.94
C ASN A 216 9.93 -3.63 1.45
N GLN A 217 10.46 -2.61 0.76
CA GLN A 217 10.29 -2.47 -0.70
C GLN A 217 8.81 -2.49 -1.11
N ILE A 218 8.03 -1.57 -0.55
CA ILE A 218 6.60 -1.43 -0.86
C ILE A 218 6.39 -0.17 -1.70
N GLU A 219 5.70 -0.31 -2.81
CA GLU A 219 5.19 0.79 -3.62
C GLU A 219 3.68 0.89 -3.46
N ILE A 220 3.17 2.10 -3.20
CA ILE A 220 1.74 2.41 -3.23
C ILE A 220 1.49 3.54 -4.23
N VAL A 221 0.56 3.34 -5.16
CA VAL A 221 0.28 4.28 -6.26
C VAL A 221 -1.21 4.56 -6.38
N ALA A 222 -1.58 5.82 -6.55
CA ALA A 222 -2.95 6.22 -6.90
C ALA A 222 -3.99 5.66 -5.91
N ASN A 223 -3.69 5.72 -4.62
CA ASN A 223 -4.66 5.38 -3.58
C ASN A 223 -5.67 6.53 -3.45
N GLN A 224 -6.96 6.26 -3.23
CA GLN A 224 -7.95 7.32 -3.01
C GLN A 224 -7.71 8.07 -1.70
N ASP A 225 -7.24 7.33 -0.71
CA ASP A 225 -7.03 7.76 0.67
C ASP A 225 -5.53 7.66 0.96
N ASP A 226 -5.12 7.28 2.17
CA ASP A 226 -3.72 7.20 2.52
C ASP A 226 -2.97 6.13 1.76
N ALA A 227 -1.74 6.42 1.36
CA ALA A 227 -0.91 5.40 0.74
C ALA A 227 -0.55 4.29 1.74
N ILE A 228 -0.07 4.65 2.93
CA ILE A 228 0.15 3.72 4.03
C ILE A 228 -0.32 4.36 5.33
N GLU A 229 -1.02 3.57 6.12
CA GLU A 229 -1.45 3.95 7.47
C GLU A 229 -1.08 2.84 8.46
N ILE A 230 -0.48 3.25 9.58
CA ILE A 230 -0.03 2.33 10.63
C ILE A 230 -0.69 2.67 11.96
N PHE A 231 -1.60 1.82 12.40
CA PHE A 231 -2.29 1.94 13.69
C PHE A 231 -1.54 1.14 14.77
N GLY A 232 -0.73 1.84 15.57
CA GLY A 232 0.01 1.24 16.66
C GLY A 232 0.96 0.12 16.22
N GLY A 233 1.36 -0.74 17.16
CA GLY A 233 2.29 -1.82 16.92
C GLY A 233 3.77 -1.41 16.98
N SER A 234 4.65 -2.29 16.53
CA SER A 234 6.12 -2.12 16.64
C SER A 234 6.89 -2.63 15.43
N VAL A 235 6.19 -2.89 14.32
CA VAL A 235 6.80 -3.26 13.05
C VAL A 235 7.75 -2.16 12.58
N ASN A 236 8.91 -2.55 12.06
CA ASN A 236 9.78 -1.62 11.33
C ASN A 236 9.44 -1.70 9.84
N VAL A 237 9.39 -0.56 9.17
CA VAL A 237 9.14 -0.47 7.73
C VAL A 237 10.35 0.14 7.03
N SER A 238 10.70 -0.36 5.86
CA SER A 238 11.82 0.22 5.11
C SER A 238 11.60 0.21 3.61
N ASN A 239 12.25 1.15 2.93
CA ASN A 239 12.18 1.30 1.47
C ASN A 239 10.72 1.40 0.98
N ILE A 240 10.02 2.42 1.45
CA ILE A 240 8.63 2.71 1.05
C ILE A 240 8.64 3.77 -0.06
N ILE A 241 7.81 3.60 -1.08
CA ILE A 241 7.56 4.64 -2.07
C ILE A 241 6.06 4.84 -2.24
N THR A 242 5.63 6.09 -2.17
CA THR A 242 4.24 6.48 -2.42
C THR A 242 4.19 7.39 -3.64
N TYR A 243 3.15 7.24 -4.46
CA TYR A 243 2.98 8.06 -5.65
C TYR A 243 1.52 8.41 -5.91
N ALA A 244 1.21 9.70 -5.75
CA ALA A 244 -0.07 10.32 -6.10
C ALA A 244 -1.27 9.69 -5.38
N GLN A 245 -1.16 9.48 -4.07
CA GLN A 245 -2.28 9.19 -3.19
C GLN A 245 -3.22 10.40 -3.03
N GLY A 246 -4.47 10.16 -2.68
CA GLY A 246 -5.50 11.20 -2.61
C GLY A 246 -5.55 11.94 -1.28
N ASP A 247 -5.09 11.33 -0.18
CA ASP A 247 -4.97 11.99 1.11
C ASP A 247 -3.51 11.98 1.59
N ASP A 248 -3.20 11.33 2.72
CA ASP A 248 -1.88 11.37 3.32
C ASP A 248 -0.94 10.28 2.79
N ALA A 249 0.32 10.65 2.56
CA ALA A 249 1.28 9.68 2.03
C ALA A 249 1.64 8.62 3.06
N ILE A 250 1.90 9.05 4.28
CA ILE A 250 2.36 8.20 5.39
C ILE A 250 1.62 8.74 6.61
N ASP A 251 0.60 7.98 7.04
CA ASP A 251 -0.14 8.20 8.27
C ASP A 251 0.37 7.22 9.35
N LEU A 252 0.73 7.75 10.52
CA LEU A 252 1.30 7.00 11.63
C LEU A 252 0.58 7.34 12.93
N ASP A 253 -0.13 6.35 13.46
CA ASP A 253 -1.21 6.58 14.39
C ASP A 253 -1.15 5.64 15.61
N GLU A 254 -1.99 5.94 16.60
CA GLU A 254 -2.23 5.10 17.79
C GLU A 254 -0.96 4.61 18.52
N ALA A 255 0.03 5.51 18.61
CA ALA A 255 1.34 5.29 19.23
C ALA A 255 2.13 4.08 18.70
N TRP A 256 2.23 3.96 17.37
CA TRP A 256 3.23 3.09 16.74
C TRP A 256 4.63 3.34 17.34
N SER A 257 5.46 2.30 17.41
CA SER A 257 6.75 2.35 18.10
C SER A 257 7.92 1.85 17.27
N GLY A 258 7.71 1.71 15.97
CA GLY A 258 8.71 1.23 15.03
C GLY A 258 9.60 2.33 14.46
N THR A 259 10.39 1.92 13.47
CA THR A 259 11.22 2.79 12.64
C THR A 259 10.78 2.70 11.19
N LEU A 260 10.61 3.86 10.54
CA LEU A 260 10.54 4.01 9.09
C LEU A 260 11.92 4.42 8.60
N ASP A 261 12.54 3.59 7.77
CA ASP A 261 13.87 3.88 7.19
C ASP A 261 13.85 3.82 5.66
N ASN A 262 14.31 4.90 5.03
CA ASN A 262 14.32 5.09 3.58
C ASN A 262 12.91 5.13 2.97
N ALA A 263 12.38 6.33 2.70
CA ALA A 263 11.12 6.46 1.96
C ALA A 263 11.12 7.60 0.94
N LEU A 264 10.45 7.40 -0.19
CA LEU A 264 10.22 8.42 -1.20
C LEU A 264 8.72 8.70 -1.33
N VAL A 265 8.29 9.88 -0.90
CA VAL A 265 6.93 10.37 -1.09
C VAL A 265 6.87 11.23 -2.34
N ILE A 266 5.96 10.91 -3.26
CA ILE A 266 5.71 11.69 -4.48
C ILE A 266 4.25 12.10 -4.49
N MET A 267 3.99 13.35 -4.08
CA MET A 267 2.63 13.89 -3.97
C MET A 267 1.95 14.00 -5.33
N GLY A 268 0.64 13.78 -5.34
CA GLY A 268 -0.28 14.11 -6.42
C GLY A 268 -0.85 15.52 -6.25
N ALA A 269 -1.68 15.94 -7.21
CA ALA A 269 -2.35 17.23 -7.13
C ALA A 269 -3.44 17.27 -6.04
N ASP A 270 -3.99 16.11 -5.70
CA ASP A 270 -5.09 15.97 -4.76
C ASP A 270 -4.64 15.59 -3.33
N SER A 271 -3.36 15.19 -3.15
CA SER A 271 -2.80 14.76 -1.84
C SER A 271 -2.85 15.86 -0.77
N ASP A 272 -3.14 15.50 0.49
CA ASP A 272 -3.11 16.45 1.62
C ASP A 272 -1.71 16.59 2.23
N SER A 273 -1.22 15.60 2.98
CA SER A 273 0.06 15.69 3.70
C SER A 273 1.04 14.62 3.24
N ALA A 274 2.32 15.00 3.21
CA ALA A 274 3.39 14.02 2.99
C ALA A 274 3.64 13.16 4.24
N PHE A 275 3.29 13.68 5.41
CA PHE A 275 3.23 12.97 6.68
C PHE A 275 2.01 13.45 7.47
N GLU A 276 1.23 12.51 7.98
CA GLU A 276 0.26 12.74 9.04
C GLU A 276 0.72 11.90 10.24
N LEU A 277 1.09 12.58 11.33
CA LEU A 277 1.85 11.98 12.43
C LEU A 277 1.12 12.21 13.74
N ASP A 278 0.53 11.15 14.25
CA ASP A 278 -0.28 11.18 15.45
C ASP A 278 0.40 10.53 16.65
N GLY A 279 -0.04 10.94 17.83
CA GLY A 279 0.35 10.35 19.10
C GLY A 279 -0.59 9.21 19.52
N PRO A 280 -0.66 8.92 20.82
CA PRO A 280 -1.60 7.94 21.36
C PRO A 280 -3.05 8.46 21.36
N ALA A 281 -4.00 7.66 20.89
CA ALA A 281 -5.43 7.91 21.11
C ALA A 281 -5.91 7.44 22.51
N GLY A 282 -5.11 6.63 23.19
CA GLY A 282 -5.30 6.20 24.58
C GLY A 282 -4.30 6.81 25.56
N SER A 283 -4.18 6.24 26.76
CA SER A 283 -3.21 6.68 27.76
C SER A 283 -1.82 6.03 27.59
N ALA A 284 -1.75 4.93 26.85
CA ALA A 284 -0.50 4.22 26.59
C ALA A 284 0.34 4.99 25.57
N ALA A 285 1.45 5.57 25.98
CA ALA A 285 2.44 6.15 25.06
C ALA A 285 3.71 5.33 25.12
N THR A 286 4.37 5.10 23.97
CA THR A 286 5.77 4.72 24.02
C THR A 286 6.59 5.98 24.23
N GLU A 287 7.29 6.06 25.36
CA GLU A 287 8.06 7.26 25.71
C GLU A 287 9.17 7.59 24.70
N ALA A 288 9.59 6.60 23.91
CA ALA A 288 10.56 6.76 22.83
C ALA A 288 9.94 7.32 21.53
N GLY A 289 8.61 7.23 21.37
CA GLY A 289 7.92 7.50 20.11
C GLY A 289 8.38 6.60 18.97
N TYR A 290 7.98 6.95 17.75
CA TYR A 290 8.50 6.33 16.54
C TYR A 290 9.63 7.14 15.90
N THR A 291 10.42 6.47 15.04
CA THR A 291 11.58 7.07 14.38
C THR A 291 11.40 7.06 12.87
N ILE A 292 11.67 8.20 12.23
CA ILE A 292 11.63 8.38 10.78
C ILE A 292 13.03 8.78 10.31
N ASN A 293 13.60 8.02 9.38
CA ASN A 293 14.94 8.22 8.85
C ASN A 293 14.96 8.21 7.32
N ASN A 294 15.79 9.08 6.74
CA ASN A 294 16.19 9.02 5.34
C ASN A 294 14.99 9.15 4.37
N VAL A 295 14.18 10.19 4.51
CA VAL A 295 12.98 10.38 3.69
C VAL A 295 13.14 11.52 2.71
N THR A 296 12.70 11.33 1.48
CA THR A 296 12.54 12.39 0.50
C THR A 296 11.06 12.64 0.24
N LEU A 297 10.63 13.89 0.42
CA LEU A 297 9.29 14.39 0.12
C LEU A 297 9.34 15.23 -1.15
N LYS A 298 8.62 14.79 -2.19
CA LYS A 298 8.45 15.52 -3.45
C LYS A 298 7.02 15.99 -3.56
N GLY A 299 6.80 17.29 -3.39
CA GLY A 299 5.51 17.94 -3.57
C GLY A 299 5.07 18.06 -5.03
N ALA A 300 3.81 18.44 -5.24
CA ALA A 300 3.18 18.67 -6.54
C ALA A 300 3.00 20.16 -6.90
N GLY A 301 3.64 21.07 -6.16
CA GLY A 301 3.46 22.52 -6.27
C GLY A 301 2.16 23.03 -5.66
N THR A 302 1.42 22.17 -4.96
CA THR A 302 0.18 22.42 -4.23
C THR A 302 0.46 22.84 -2.79
N ALA A 303 -0.58 23.27 -2.07
CA ALA A 303 -0.50 23.62 -0.65
C ALA A 303 -0.46 22.41 0.30
N SER A 304 -0.13 21.21 -0.22
CA SER A 304 0.01 19.99 0.57
C SER A 304 1.01 20.20 1.71
N LYS A 305 0.76 19.62 2.88
CA LYS A 305 1.60 19.76 4.06
C LYS A 305 2.89 18.94 3.92
N TYR A 306 4.00 19.45 4.46
CA TYR A 306 5.20 18.63 4.66
C TYR A 306 4.94 17.60 5.77
N ALA A 307 4.26 18.05 6.84
CA ALA A 307 3.79 17.20 7.93
C ALA A 307 2.64 17.89 8.69
N ASP A 308 1.61 17.14 9.09
CA ASP A 308 0.69 17.48 10.18
C ASP A 308 1.09 16.67 11.42
N LEU A 309 1.36 17.35 12.54
CA LEU A 309 1.87 16.74 13.79
C LEU A 309 0.80 16.87 14.86
N ARG A 310 0.16 15.77 15.21
CA ARG A 310 -1.15 15.74 15.88
C ARG A 310 -1.16 14.88 17.15
N ASP A 311 -2.20 15.05 17.94
CA ASP A 311 -2.62 14.17 19.03
C ASP A 311 -1.53 13.72 20.02
N GLY A 312 -0.66 14.65 20.41
CA GLY A 312 0.38 14.36 21.40
C GLY A 312 1.54 13.55 20.84
N LEU A 313 1.86 13.78 19.57
CA LEU A 313 2.95 13.13 18.85
C LEU A 313 4.25 13.09 19.65
N ILE A 314 4.88 11.91 19.68
CA ILE A 314 6.27 11.71 20.11
C ILE A 314 7.01 11.06 18.94
N ALA A 315 7.97 11.76 18.34
CA ALA A 315 8.65 11.26 17.16
C ALA A 315 10.06 11.85 16.99
N ASN A 316 10.92 11.07 16.33
CA ASN A 316 12.25 11.48 15.93
C ASN A 316 12.38 11.49 14.41
N MET A 317 12.45 12.68 13.80
CA MET A 317 12.49 12.86 12.35
C MET A 317 13.89 13.28 11.88
N ASN A 318 14.59 12.37 11.21
CA ASN A 318 15.99 12.54 10.83
C ASN A 318 16.21 12.41 9.33
N ASN A 319 17.11 13.24 8.79
CA ASN A 319 17.62 13.13 7.42
C ASN A 319 16.50 13.25 6.37
N ILE A 320 15.76 14.35 6.42
CA ILE A 320 14.58 14.60 5.58
C ILE A 320 14.91 15.63 4.51
N LEU A 321 14.70 15.26 3.24
CA LEU A 321 14.76 16.18 2.10
C LEU A 321 13.33 16.51 1.66
N ALA A 322 13.00 17.78 1.51
CA ALA A 322 11.72 18.19 0.93
C ALA A 322 11.90 19.18 -0.23
N TYR A 323 11.17 18.98 -1.33
CA TYR A 323 11.19 19.89 -2.48
C TYR A 323 9.90 19.80 -3.30
N GLY A 324 9.64 20.82 -4.11
CA GLY A 324 8.49 20.83 -5.02
C GLY A 324 7.14 21.13 -4.34
N PHE A 325 7.15 21.65 -3.12
CA PHE A 325 5.95 22.06 -2.39
C PHE A 325 5.49 23.46 -2.78
N GLY A 326 4.23 23.81 -2.45
CA GLY A 326 3.65 25.13 -2.68
C GLY A 326 4.00 26.13 -1.58
N ALA A 327 3.69 27.41 -1.81
CA ALA A 327 4.06 28.50 -0.91
C ALA A 327 3.43 28.41 0.49
N ASP A 328 2.26 27.76 0.59
CA ASP A 328 1.49 27.62 1.82
C ASP A 328 1.74 26.28 2.54
N SER A 329 2.66 25.45 2.03
CA SER A 329 3.02 24.17 2.65
C SER A 329 3.76 24.37 3.97
N VAL A 330 3.38 23.60 4.98
CA VAL A 330 3.87 23.74 6.36
C VAL A 330 4.24 22.41 7.01
N VAL A 331 5.09 22.50 8.03
CA VAL A 331 5.16 21.54 9.14
C VAL A 331 4.25 22.11 10.22
N LYS A 332 3.08 21.50 10.42
CA LYS A 332 2.05 22.03 11.29
C LYS A 332 2.05 21.28 12.62
N VAL A 333 2.29 22.00 13.71
CA VAL A 333 2.09 21.47 15.07
C VAL A 333 0.63 21.72 15.43
N ASN A 334 -0.15 20.66 15.56
CA ASN A 334 -1.59 20.73 15.64
C ASN A 334 -2.08 20.13 16.96
N GLY A 335 -2.94 20.87 17.66
CA GLY A 335 -3.43 20.48 18.98
C GLY A 335 -2.52 20.88 20.15
N ALA A 336 -3.13 21.06 21.33
CA ALA A 336 -2.42 21.49 22.53
C ALA A 336 -1.42 20.45 23.04
N ASP A 337 -1.72 19.17 22.82
CA ASP A 337 -0.89 18.06 23.30
C ASP A 337 0.41 17.98 22.47
N SER A 338 0.35 18.02 21.13
CA SER A 338 1.56 18.08 20.29
C SER A 338 2.40 19.33 20.53
N VAL A 339 1.76 20.47 20.84
CA VAL A 339 2.47 21.68 21.27
C VAL A 339 3.23 21.45 22.58
N ALA A 340 2.63 20.72 23.53
CA ALA A 340 3.29 20.37 24.79
C ALA A 340 4.45 19.39 24.57
N GLU A 341 4.29 18.40 23.70
CA GLU A 341 5.34 17.43 23.37
C GLU A 341 6.51 18.07 22.62
N LEU A 342 6.24 19.00 21.70
CA LEU A 342 7.28 19.82 21.09
C LEU A 342 8.03 20.64 22.16
N ALA A 343 7.31 21.32 23.06
CA ALA A 343 7.91 22.10 24.15
C ALA A 343 8.78 21.24 25.08
N ALA A 344 8.43 19.96 25.25
CA ALA A 344 9.14 18.97 26.05
C ALA A 344 10.32 18.28 25.32
N ASP A 345 10.65 18.68 24.09
CA ASP A 345 11.69 18.06 23.25
C ASP A 345 11.40 16.60 22.87
N ARG A 346 10.12 16.22 22.80
CA ARG A 346 9.65 14.87 22.45
C ARG A 346 9.22 14.73 20.99
N ILE A 347 9.05 15.86 20.30
CA ILE A 347 9.04 15.94 18.83
C ILE A 347 10.39 16.51 18.41
N THR A 348 11.23 15.68 17.78
CA THR A 348 12.60 16.07 17.41
C THR A 348 12.80 16.11 15.90
N PHE A 349 13.56 17.11 15.46
CA PHE A 349 13.97 17.30 14.07
C PHE A 349 15.48 17.26 13.98
N SER A 350 16.02 16.58 12.97
CA SER A 350 17.46 16.52 12.74
C SER A 350 17.77 16.44 11.25
N LYS A 351 18.59 17.38 10.77
CA LYS A 351 19.07 17.42 9.37
C LYS A 351 17.92 17.41 8.34
N TRP A 352 17.08 18.43 8.41
CA TRP A 352 16.12 18.71 7.35
C TRP A 352 16.77 19.62 6.30
N GLU A 353 16.61 19.29 5.03
CA GLU A 353 16.98 20.17 3.92
C GLU A 353 15.75 20.41 3.03
N ILE A 354 15.46 21.69 2.75
CA ILE A 354 14.22 22.08 2.07
C ILE A 354 14.54 23.00 0.91
N VAL A 355 14.07 22.65 -0.28
CA VAL A 355 14.01 23.58 -1.42
C VAL A 355 12.76 24.44 -1.26
N LEU A 356 12.94 25.64 -0.71
CA LEU A 356 11.82 26.53 -0.43
C LEU A 356 11.20 27.10 -1.72
N PRO A 357 9.86 27.24 -1.78
CA PRO A 357 9.20 27.99 -2.84
C PRO A 357 9.66 29.45 -2.87
N SER A 358 9.51 30.11 -4.02
CA SER A 358 9.90 31.51 -4.16
C SER A 358 9.15 32.40 -3.18
N GLY A 359 9.89 33.23 -2.43
CA GLY A 359 9.32 34.16 -1.44
C GLY A 359 9.03 33.54 -0.07
N VAL A 360 9.17 32.22 0.09
CA VAL A 360 9.03 31.54 1.38
C VAL A 360 10.35 31.62 2.14
N VAL A 361 10.26 31.83 3.45
CA VAL A 361 11.41 31.81 4.36
C VAL A 361 11.29 30.63 5.30
N LEU A 362 12.41 30.05 5.73
CA LEU A 362 12.40 28.83 6.54
C LEU A 362 11.58 28.98 7.84
N SER A 363 11.60 30.16 8.45
CA SER A 363 10.86 30.43 9.70
C SER A 363 9.34 30.43 9.54
N SER A 364 8.80 30.49 8.32
CA SER A 364 7.35 30.36 8.08
C SER A 364 6.91 28.92 7.79
N VAL A 365 7.84 27.98 7.69
CA VAL A 365 7.53 26.58 7.37
C VAL A 365 6.89 25.88 8.56
N ILE A 366 7.38 26.11 9.78
CA ILE A 366 6.75 25.56 10.99
C ILE A 366 5.64 26.49 11.48
N THR A 367 4.48 25.92 11.80
CA THR A 367 3.32 26.66 12.34
C THR A 367 2.71 25.94 13.54
N GLY A 368 1.93 26.66 14.35
CA GLY A 368 1.21 26.11 15.52
C GLY A 368 2.05 25.92 16.80
N ALA A 369 3.38 25.97 16.72
CA ALA A 369 4.26 25.94 17.88
C ALA A 369 4.12 27.20 18.77
N ASN A 370 4.50 27.08 20.04
CA ASN A 370 4.61 28.25 20.92
C ASN A 370 5.77 29.16 20.48
N ALA A 371 5.65 30.44 20.81
CA ALA A 371 6.72 31.41 20.57
C ALA A 371 8.05 30.97 21.21
N GLY A 372 9.06 30.75 20.37
CA GLY A 372 10.39 30.25 20.74
C GLY A 372 10.61 28.79 20.37
N ASP A 373 9.56 27.96 20.40
CA ASP A 373 9.65 26.53 20.08
C ASP A 373 9.79 26.29 18.56
N GLU A 374 9.45 27.27 17.70
CA GLU A 374 9.70 27.20 16.26
C GLU A 374 11.20 26.98 15.96
N THR A 375 12.08 27.47 16.86
CA THR A 375 13.53 27.33 16.70
C THR A 375 14.01 25.88 16.80
N LYS A 376 13.22 24.98 17.42
CA LYS A 376 13.53 23.54 17.48
C LYS A 376 13.54 22.91 16.09
N PHE A 377 12.68 23.40 15.20
CA PHE A 377 12.71 23.04 13.78
C PHE A 377 13.75 23.85 13.01
N THR A 378 13.72 25.19 13.09
CA THR A 378 14.56 26.01 12.21
C THR A 378 16.06 25.87 12.48
N ASN A 379 16.48 25.49 13.69
CA ASN A 379 17.88 25.19 13.99
C ASN A 379 18.34 23.84 13.42
N ASN A 380 17.41 22.97 13.06
CA ASN A 380 17.66 21.63 12.52
C ASN A 380 17.26 21.49 11.05
N ALA A 381 16.77 22.57 10.43
CA ALA A 381 16.41 22.65 9.04
C ALA A 381 17.29 23.66 8.29
N THR A 382 17.59 23.38 7.02
CA THR A 382 18.36 24.26 6.15
C THR A 382 17.64 24.46 4.82
N ALA A 383 17.50 25.71 4.39
CA ALA A 383 17.04 26.01 3.04
C ALA A 383 18.16 25.75 2.03
N ILE A 384 17.91 24.93 1.00
CA ILE A 384 18.85 24.62 -0.07
C ILE A 384 18.31 25.09 -1.43
N THR A 385 19.19 25.23 -2.41
CA THR A 385 18.85 25.85 -3.71
C THR A 385 18.19 24.90 -4.70
N ALA A 386 18.48 23.60 -4.61
CA ALA A 386 17.91 22.57 -5.46
C ALA A 386 18.07 21.19 -4.81
N ALA A 387 17.17 20.25 -5.11
CA ALA A 387 17.21 18.89 -4.56
C ALA A 387 18.53 18.15 -4.90
N SER A 388 19.16 18.46 -6.04
CA SER A 388 20.45 17.88 -6.43
C SER A 388 21.63 18.31 -5.55
N ALA A 389 21.47 19.35 -4.73
CA ALA A 389 22.47 19.79 -3.76
C ALA A 389 22.28 19.12 -2.39
N ALA A 390 21.24 18.31 -2.23
CA ALA A 390 20.91 17.72 -0.96
C ALA A 390 21.97 16.72 -0.49
N THR A 391 22.19 16.69 0.82
CA THR A 391 23.05 15.70 1.51
C THR A 391 22.26 14.69 2.33
N VAL A 392 20.94 14.90 2.40
CA VAL A 392 19.96 14.11 3.16
C VAL A 392 18.89 13.55 2.23
N GLY A 393 18.01 12.71 2.79
CA GLY A 393 16.87 12.13 2.09
C GLY A 393 17.07 10.66 1.72
N ALA A 394 16.14 10.16 0.91
CA ALA A 394 16.07 8.77 0.54
C ALA A 394 17.12 8.35 -0.49
N ASN A 395 17.61 7.13 -0.32
CA ASN A 395 18.33 6.42 -1.36
C ASN A 395 17.34 5.84 -2.37
N THR A 396 17.21 6.50 -3.52
CA THR A 396 16.26 6.13 -4.58
C THR A 396 16.75 5.00 -5.49
N SER A 397 18.00 4.54 -5.35
CA SER A 397 18.56 3.48 -6.21
C SER A 397 17.85 2.13 -6.05
N GLY A 398 17.27 1.87 -4.87
CA GLY A 398 16.49 0.67 -4.56
C GLY A 398 15.10 0.62 -5.22
N PHE A 399 14.62 1.73 -5.81
CA PHE A 399 13.25 1.86 -6.33
C PHE A 399 13.15 1.67 -7.85
N SER A 400 14.18 1.13 -8.51
CA SER A 400 14.20 0.99 -9.98
C SER A 400 13.12 0.05 -10.55
N TRP A 401 12.56 -0.84 -9.73
CA TRP A 401 11.54 -1.83 -10.12
C TRP A 401 10.11 -1.28 -10.18
N THR A 402 9.91 -0.08 -9.65
CA THR A 402 8.60 0.49 -9.31
C THR A 402 7.85 1.01 -10.52
N PHE A 403 6.52 1.05 -10.45
CA PHE A 403 5.68 1.71 -11.44
C PHE A 403 6.03 3.21 -11.53
N ALA A 404 6.23 3.87 -10.40
CA ALA A 404 6.67 5.26 -10.29
C ALA A 404 7.94 5.51 -11.10
N LYS A 405 8.93 4.59 -11.05
CA LYS A 405 10.12 4.70 -11.90
C LYS A 405 9.78 4.57 -13.39
N SER A 406 8.94 3.59 -13.74
CA SER A 406 8.50 3.38 -15.13
C SER A 406 7.67 4.54 -15.70
N ALA A 407 7.07 5.35 -14.82
CA ALA A 407 6.32 6.56 -15.13
C ALA A 407 7.19 7.84 -15.14
N ASN A 408 8.51 7.71 -14.90
CA ASN A 408 9.44 8.83 -14.73
C ASN A 408 9.02 9.80 -13.60
N ALA A 409 8.44 9.28 -12.52
CA ALA A 409 8.03 10.09 -11.38
C ALA A 409 9.22 10.62 -10.56
N PHE A 410 10.42 10.00 -10.66
CA PHE A 410 11.64 10.43 -9.99
C PHE A 410 12.93 9.97 -10.69
#